data_AF-A0AAW1SY95-F1
#
_entry.id   AF-A0AAW1SY95-F1
#
_cell.length_a   1.000
_cell.length_b   1.000
_cell.length_c   1.000
_cell.angle_alpha   90.00
_cell.angle_beta   90.00
_cell.angle_gamma   90.00
#
_symmetry.space_group_name_H-M   'P 1'
#
loop_
_entity.id
_entity.type
_entity.pdbx_description
1 polymer ?
#
loop_
_entity_poly.entity_id
_entity_poly.type
_entity_poly.pdbx_seq_one_letter_code
_entity_poly.pdbx_strand_id
1 'polypeptide(L)'
;MGISRDSLHKRRLTGGKQPKWRKKRKYEMGRQPANTKLSTTNVTTRPVRVRGGNLKFRALRLDSGNFSWGSEAMTRKTRILDVVYNASNNELITELACGHQT
;
A
#
# COMPACT_ATOMS: atom_id res chain seq x y z
N MET A 1 15.06 -9.16 -10.34
CA MET A 1 13.59 -8.95 -10.50
C MET A 1 12.89 -9.55 -9.30
N GLY A 2 12.17 -8.74 -8.52
CA GLY A 2 11.54 -9.15 -7.26
C GLY A 2 10.19 -9.85 -7.46
N ILE A 3 9.21 -9.40 -6.69
CA ILE A 3 7.81 -9.83 -6.74
C ILE A 3 7.31 -9.75 -8.19
N SER A 4 6.59 -10.77 -8.67
CA SER A 4 6.01 -10.80 -10.01
C SER A 4 4.50 -11.00 -9.94
N ARG A 5 3.78 -10.35 -10.87
CA ARG A 5 2.32 -10.39 -11.00
C ARG A 5 1.84 -11.31 -12.13
N ASP A 6 2.72 -12.19 -12.62
CA ASP A 6 2.40 -13.20 -13.62
C ASP A 6 1.57 -14.34 -13.01
N SER A 7 0.79 -15.05 -13.82
CA SER A 7 0.05 -16.24 -13.37
C SER A 7 0.80 -17.55 -13.63
N LEU A 8 1.95 -17.52 -14.32
CA LEU A 8 2.70 -18.72 -14.75
C LEU A 8 3.19 -19.57 -13.59
N HIS A 9 3.34 -18.98 -12.40
CA HIS A 9 3.72 -19.71 -11.19
C HIS A 9 2.53 -20.37 -10.47
N LYS A 10 1.28 -20.03 -10.85
CA LYS A 10 0.07 -20.62 -10.28
C LYS A 10 -0.28 -21.93 -10.98
N ARG A 11 -1.14 -22.73 -10.33
CA ARG A 11 -1.70 -23.96 -10.92
C ARG A 11 -2.81 -23.63 -11.92
N ARG A 12 -3.08 -24.56 -12.82
CA ARG A 12 -4.26 -24.52 -13.70
C ARG A 12 -5.54 -24.71 -12.88
N LEU A 13 -6.68 -24.37 -13.45
CA LEU A 13 -7.99 -24.60 -12.82
C LEU A 13 -8.20 -26.08 -12.44
N THR A 14 -7.72 -27.00 -13.27
CA THR A 14 -7.75 -28.45 -13.00
C THR A 14 -6.74 -28.91 -11.94
N GLY A 15 -5.98 -28.00 -11.32
CA GLY A 15 -4.97 -28.33 -10.30
C GLY A 15 -3.59 -28.74 -10.84
N GLY A 16 -3.47 -28.95 -12.16
CA GLY A 16 -2.22 -29.30 -12.83
C GLY A 16 -1.16 -28.20 -12.75
N LYS A 17 0.11 -28.60 -12.56
CA LYS A 17 1.26 -27.67 -12.51
C LYS A 17 1.60 -27.16 -13.92
N GLN A 18 1.70 -25.84 -14.07
CA GLN A 18 2.10 -25.23 -15.35
C GLN A 18 3.63 -25.16 -15.46
N PRO A 19 4.25 -25.64 -16.56
CA PRO A 19 5.68 -25.46 -16.80
C PRO A 19 5.99 -24.01 -17.15
N LYS A 20 7.11 -23.50 -16.62
CA LYS A 20 7.60 -22.14 -16.92
C LYS A 20 8.35 -22.15 -18.25
N TRP A 21 7.73 -21.61 -19.29
CA TRP A 21 8.30 -21.54 -20.65
C TRP A 21 9.17 -20.31 -20.90
N ARG A 22 9.13 -19.30 -20.01
CA ARG A 22 9.92 -18.07 -20.14
C ARG A 22 10.40 -17.53 -18.80
N LYS A 23 11.40 -16.67 -18.86
CA LYS A 23 11.86 -15.84 -17.74
C LYS A 23 10.84 -14.72 -17.44
N LYS A 24 10.88 -14.21 -16.21
CA LYS A 24 10.06 -13.06 -15.76
C LYS A 24 10.28 -11.84 -16.69
N ARG A 25 9.27 -11.00 -16.89
CA ARG A 25 9.38 -9.76 -17.69
C ARG A 25 9.22 -8.48 -16.85
N LYS A 26 9.82 -7.37 -17.31
CA LYS A 26 9.80 -6.08 -16.60
C LYS A 26 8.38 -5.52 -16.41
N TYR A 27 7.47 -5.80 -17.34
CA TYR A 27 6.07 -5.34 -17.25
C TYR A 27 5.23 -6.11 -16.22
N GLU A 28 5.71 -7.26 -15.73
CA GLU A 28 5.05 -8.07 -14.69
C GLU A 28 5.58 -7.76 -13.29
N MET A 29 6.48 -6.79 -13.15
CA MET A 29 7.10 -6.53 -11.86
C MET A 29 6.10 -5.96 -10.84
N GLY A 30 6.09 -6.55 -9.66
CA GLY A 30 5.51 -5.98 -8.45
C GLY A 30 6.53 -5.12 -7.72
N ARG A 31 6.08 -4.53 -6.61
CA ARG A 31 6.88 -3.74 -5.67
C ARG A 31 6.35 -4.00 -4.26
N GLN A 32 7.20 -3.80 -3.25
CA GLN A 32 6.80 -3.93 -1.85
C GLN A 32 5.62 -2.97 -1.54
N PRO A 33 4.65 -3.38 -0.69
CA PRO A 33 3.68 -2.45 -0.10
C PRO A 33 4.37 -1.32 0.65
N ALA A 34 3.68 -0.19 0.79
CA ALA A 34 4.24 1.00 1.43
C ALA A 34 4.10 0.98 2.96
N ASN A 35 3.15 0.20 3.51
CA ASN A 35 2.83 0.09 4.94
C ASN A 35 2.87 1.45 5.65
N THR A 36 1.99 2.36 5.21
CA THR A 36 1.90 3.74 5.70
C THR A 36 1.62 3.78 7.20
N LYS A 37 2.53 4.38 7.97
CA LYS A 37 2.37 4.54 9.42
C LYS A 37 2.03 5.96 9.82
N LEU A 38 1.38 6.13 10.96
CA LEU A 38 1.18 7.45 11.54
C LEU A 38 2.48 7.96 12.17
N SER A 39 2.85 9.19 11.87
CA SER A 39 4.01 9.85 12.48
C SER A 39 3.87 11.36 12.42
N THR A 40 3.83 11.98 13.59
CA THR A 40 3.75 13.44 13.75
C THR A 40 5.00 14.16 13.22
N THR A 41 6.19 13.60 13.48
CA THR A 41 7.46 14.29 13.23
C THR A 41 7.96 14.13 11.80
N ASN A 42 7.74 12.97 11.19
CA ASN A 42 8.43 12.57 9.96
C ASN A 42 7.44 12.19 8.85
N VAL A 43 6.74 13.18 8.29
CA VAL A 43 5.91 12.96 7.09
C VAL A 43 6.82 12.65 5.91
N THR A 44 6.68 11.46 5.31
CA THR A 44 7.54 11.01 4.22
C THR A 44 6.71 10.45 3.09
N THR A 45 6.83 11.07 1.92
CA THR A 45 6.30 10.53 0.65
C THR A 45 7.46 10.25 -0.30
N ARG A 46 7.43 9.10 -0.96
CA ARG A 46 8.46 8.71 -1.93
C ARG A 46 7.87 8.62 -3.34
N PRO A 47 8.41 9.37 -4.32
CA PRO A 47 8.02 9.20 -5.71
C PRO A 47 8.59 7.90 -6.27
N VAL A 48 7.77 7.17 -7.02
CA VAL A 48 8.16 5.94 -7.70
C VAL A 48 7.86 6.08 -9.19
N ARG A 49 8.90 6.07 -10.02
CA ARG A 49 8.75 6.02 -11.47
C ARG A 49 8.12 4.69 -11.92
N VAL A 50 7.09 4.79 -12.75
CA VAL A 50 6.36 3.65 -13.30
C VAL A 50 6.51 3.57 -14.82
N ARG A 51 5.93 2.51 -15.41
CA ARG A 51 5.89 2.33 -16.86
C ARG A 51 5.18 3.52 -17.52
N GLY A 52 5.68 3.96 -18.67
CA GLY A 52 5.16 5.14 -19.38
C GLY A 52 5.72 6.48 -18.89
N GLY A 53 6.64 6.47 -17.92
CA GLY A 53 7.32 7.69 -17.45
C GLY A 53 6.62 8.41 -16.31
N ASN A 54 5.40 8.02 -15.95
CA ASN A 54 4.62 8.60 -14.87
C ASN A 54 5.26 8.36 -13.49
N LEU A 55 4.83 9.15 -12.50
CA LEU A 55 5.20 9.02 -11.10
C LEU A 55 3.99 8.58 -10.27
N LYS A 56 4.20 7.65 -9.35
CA LYS A 56 3.24 7.34 -8.28
C LYS A 56 3.87 7.68 -6.94
N PHE A 57 3.18 8.47 -6.11
CA PHE A 57 3.65 8.83 -4.78
C PHE A 57 3.22 7.79 -3.78
N ARG A 58 4.17 7.24 -3.03
CA ARG A 58 3.92 6.33 -1.92
C ARG A 58 4.13 7.09 -0.62
N ALA A 59 3.07 7.31 0.13
CA ALA A 59 3.21 7.70 1.51
C ALA A 59 3.88 6.55 2.28
N LEU A 60 4.87 6.86 3.11
CA LEU A 60 5.45 5.93 4.08
C LEU A 60 5.02 6.31 5.48
N ARG A 61 4.93 7.62 5.75
CA ARG A 61 4.48 8.18 7.02
C ARG A 61 3.63 9.42 6.77
N LEU A 62 2.49 9.53 7.46
CA LEU A 62 1.56 10.66 7.39
C LEU A 62 1.10 11.06 8.80
N ASP A 63 0.72 12.33 8.96
CA ASP A 63 0.14 12.88 10.19
C ASP A 63 -1.26 13.46 9.97
N SER A 64 -1.56 13.96 8.78
CA SER A 64 -2.83 14.63 8.47
C SER A 64 -3.44 14.15 7.17
N GLY A 65 -4.76 14.29 7.08
CA GLY A 65 -5.59 14.00 5.90
C GLY A 65 -6.57 15.13 5.63
N ASN A 66 -7.17 15.13 4.44
CA ASN A 66 -8.29 16.01 4.11
C ASN A 66 -9.58 15.22 4.26
N PHE A 67 -10.42 15.60 5.22
CA PHE A 67 -11.65 14.89 5.55
C PHE A 67 -12.86 15.74 5.20
N SER A 68 -13.90 15.12 4.66
CA SER A 68 -15.13 15.78 4.21
C SER A 68 -16.31 15.39 5.08
N TRP A 69 -16.98 16.39 5.64
CA TRP A 69 -18.27 16.23 6.30
C TRP A 69 -19.39 16.45 5.26
N GLY A 70 -19.99 15.36 4.81
CA GLY A 70 -20.96 15.37 3.70
C GLY A 70 -22.27 16.09 3.99
N SER A 71 -22.80 16.05 5.22
CA SER A 71 -24.08 16.70 5.53
C SER A 71 -23.98 18.22 5.59
N GLU A 72 -22.81 18.76 5.96
CA GLU A 72 -22.57 20.21 6.04
C GLU A 72 -21.78 20.74 4.83
N ALA A 73 -21.53 19.89 3.82
CA ALA A 73 -20.74 20.19 2.64
C ALA A 73 -19.38 20.87 2.94
N MET A 74 -18.71 20.44 4.02
CA MET A 74 -17.49 21.07 4.52
C MET A 74 -16.30 20.12 4.44
N THR A 75 -15.17 20.59 3.91
CA THR A 75 -13.90 19.83 3.90
C THR A 75 -12.84 20.54 4.71
N ARG A 76 -12.19 19.84 5.63
CA ARG A 76 -11.10 20.38 6.43
C ARG A 76 -9.93 19.41 6.49
N LYS A 77 -8.72 20.00 6.44
CA LYS A 77 -7.49 19.26 6.73
C LYS A 77 -7.39 19.08 8.24
N THR A 78 -7.38 17.83 8.70
CA THR A 78 -7.29 17.48 10.12
C THR A 78 -6.21 16.42 10.35
N ARG A 79 -5.74 16.32 11.59
CA ARG A 79 -4.73 15.35 11.99
C ARG A 79 -5.37 13.99 12.25
N ILE A 80 -4.63 12.93 11.94
CA ILE A 80 -5.03 11.53 12.17
C ILE A 80 -4.36 11.08 13.45
N LEU A 81 -5.16 10.70 14.45
CA LEU A 81 -4.65 10.31 15.76
C LEU A 81 -4.32 8.83 15.83
N ASP A 82 -5.29 7.98 15.51
CA ASP A 82 -5.15 6.53 15.61
C ASP A 82 -6.02 5.78 14.60
N VAL A 83 -5.72 4.50 14.39
CA VAL A 83 -6.49 3.57 13.57
C VAL A 83 -7.23 2.61 14.49
N VAL A 84 -8.56 2.71 14.54
CA VAL A 84 -9.39 1.89 15.45
C VAL A 84 -9.85 0.58 14.80
N TYR A 85 -10.06 0.57 13.50
CA TYR A 85 -10.68 -0.56 12.80
C TYR A 85 -10.15 -0.72 11.37
N ASN A 86 -10.05 -1.97 10.92
CA ASN A 86 -9.76 -2.32 9.54
C ASN A 86 -10.56 -3.57 9.12
N ALA A 87 -11.26 -3.51 7.98
CA ALA A 87 -12.15 -4.58 7.54
C ALA A 87 -11.44 -5.83 7.00
N SER A 88 -10.19 -5.70 6.53
CA SER A 88 -9.48 -6.82 5.88
C SER A 88 -8.64 -7.67 6.84
N ASN A 89 -7.97 -7.03 7.80
CA ASN A 89 -7.08 -7.70 8.75
C ASN A 89 -6.89 -6.84 10.00
N ASN A 90 -7.07 -7.43 11.19
CA ASN A 90 -6.92 -6.76 12.47
C ASN A 90 -5.45 -6.47 12.82
N GLU A 91 -4.49 -7.22 12.28
CA GLU A 91 -3.05 -6.95 12.51
C GLU A 91 -2.62 -5.57 12.01
N LEU A 92 -3.33 -5.02 11.02
CA LEU A 92 -3.04 -3.69 10.50
C LEU A 92 -3.41 -2.58 11.48
N ILE A 93 -4.28 -2.84 12.46
CA ILE A 93 -4.63 -1.89 13.52
C ILE A 93 -3.40 -1.69 14.41
N THR A 94 -2.77 -2.79 14.84
CA THR A 94 -1.62 -2.76 15.75
C THR A 94 -0.34 -2.29 15.06
N GLU A 95 -0.11 -2.67 13.80
CA GLU A 95 1.14 -2.34 13.10
C GLU A 95 1.24 -0.91 12.58
N LEU A 96 0.08 -0.28 12.29
CA LEU A 96 0.00 1.03 11.64
C LEU A 96 -0.30 2.18 12.62
N ALA A 97 -0.85 1.87 13.79
CA ALA A 97 -0.98 2.80 14.90
C ALA A 97 0.39 3.35 15.32
N CYS A 98 0.40 4.58 15.85
CA CYS A 98 1.61 5.20 16.37
C CYS A 98 2.16 4.26 17.45
N GLY A 99 3.37 3.75 17.23
CA GLY A 99 4.00 2.81 18.17
C GLY A 99 3.98 3.40 19.56
N HIS A 100 3.14 2.84 20.44
CA HIS A 100 3.38 2.91 21.86
C HIS A 100 4.72 2.19 22.06
N GLN A 101 5.77 2.99 22.28
CA GLN A 101 7.00 2.50 22.87
C GLN A 101 6.59 1.84 24.19
N THR A 102 6.75 0.53 24.29
CA THR A 102 7.16 -0.06 25.58
C THR A 102 8.51 0.51 25.95
#